data_AF-A0AAV6AFB4-F1
#
_entry.id   AF-A0AAV6AFB4-F1
#
_cell.length_a   1.000
_cell.length_b   1.000
_cell.length_c   1.000
_cell.angle_alpha   90.00
_cell.angle_beta   90.00
_cell.angle_gamma   90.00
#
_symmetry.space_group_name_H-M   'P 1'
#
loop_
_entity.id
_entity.type
_entity.pdbx_description
1 polymer ?
#
loop_
_entity_poly.entity_id
_entity_poly.type
_entity_poly.pdbx_seq_one_letter_code
_entity_poly.pdbx_strand_id
1 'polypeptide(L)'
;RGGDPAVATEREIAGLPIRVAALDIHTIGAGGGSIASRDSGGALQVGPRSAGADPGPACYGHGGMEATVTDANLVLGRLSPRGLLDGRVPLDSDAAREAVSRLGHELGLSLEETARGVIKVVNANMARALRLVTIQRGVDPNDLALVAFGGAGPLHAPALARELAIPRIVVPPNPGILCAVGLLVEDLRSDEVRTWLGPLEPDALPTLEKHFLDLEARACEWLDRERVGPERRRLSRCLDLRYEGQNYELVVDVPDEVWTEGAVERLRQAFLRAHEDAYGFSASGEPIQIVNLRLTARGTPDLPRLASLPAGGRDAQAAVKGSRAVDFDDAGGRVECHVYERARLLAGNEVVGPGVIEQFDSTTLVEPGQRAVVDGHGFLMMEAA
;
A
#
# COMPACT_ATOMS: atom_id res chain seq x y z
N ARG A 1 10.57 3.93 4.73
CA ARG A 1 11.89 4.59 4.53
C ARG A 1 12.96 3.67 5.10
N GLY A 2 14.08 3.45 4.41
CA GLY A 2 15.12 2.53 4.91
C GLY A 2 14.70 1.06 5.05
N GLY A 3 13.64 0.64 4.35
CA GLY A 3 13.03 -0.70 4.50
C GLY A 3 11.90 -0.78 5.53
N ASP A 4 11.76 0.20 6.42
CA ASP A 4 10.71 0.21 7.43
C ASP A 4 9.46 1.01 6.98
N PRO A 5 8.25 0.55 7.31
CA PRO A 5 7.04 1.31 7.05
C PRO A 5 6.96 2.54 7.98
N ALA A 6 6.38 3.62 7.48
CA ALA A 6 6.16 4.82 8.29
C ALA A 6 5.06 4.57 9.34
N VAL A 7 5.26 5.08 10.56
CA VAL A 7 4.34 4.96 11.68
C VAL A 7 3.82 6.35 12.04
N ALA A 8 2.51 6.46 12.27
CA ALA A 8 1.87 7.65 12.82
C ALA A 8 1.49 7.38 14.29
N THR A 9 1.77 8.34 15.18
CA THR A 9 1.46 8.27 16.62
C THR A 9 0.05 8.76 16.97
N GLU A 10 -0.59 9.44 16.02
CA GLU A 10 -1.98 9.90 16.10
C GLU A 10 -2.64 9.67 14.74
N ARG A 11 -3.88 9.18 14.77
CA ARG A 11 -4.68 8.99 13.56
C ARG A 11 -6.14 9.28 13.85
N GLU A 12 -6.85 9.82 12.87
CA GLU A 12 -8.30 9.90 12.89
C GLU A 12 -8.90 8.65 12.23
N ILE A 13 -9.74 7.90 12.95
CA ILE A 13 -10.52 6.80 12.40
C ILE A 13 -11.99 7.10 12.64
N ALA A 14 -12.78 7.19 11.56
CA ALA A 14 -14.20 7.52 11.62
C ALA A 14 -14.52 8.82 12.40
N GLY A 15 -13.68 9.85 12.26
CA GLY A 15 -13.86 11.13 12.97
C GLY A 15 -13.35 11.14 14.42
N LEU A 16 -12.78 10.03 14.90
CA LEU A 16 -12.27 9.91 16.27
C LEU A 16 -10.74 9.89 16.30
N PRO A 17 -10.08 10.74 17.10
CA PRO A 17 -8.64 10.68 17.27
C PRO A 17 -8.26 9.45 18.10
N ILE A 18 -7.30 8.69 17.59
CA ILE A 18 -6.74 7.49 18.21
C ILE A 18 -5.24 7.72 18.41
N ARG A 19 -4.80 7.66 19.66
CA ARG A 19 -3.39 7.80 20.09
C ARG A 19 -2.72 6.43 20.24
N VAL A 20 -2.79 5.62 19.19
CA VAL A 20 -2.12 4.32 19.10
C VAL A 20 -1.20 4.37 17.90
N ALA A 21 0.07 4.01 18.10
CA ALA A 21 1.03 3.91 17.02
C ALA A 21 0.52 2.93 15.96
N ALA A 22 0.34 3.39 14.73
CA ALA A 22 -0.18 2.59 13.64
C ALA A 22 0.57 2.90 12.35
N LEU A 23 0.51 1.98 11.38
CA LEU A 23 1.01 2.24 10.04
C LEU A 23 0.32 3.49 9.46
N ASP A 24 1.12 4.37 8.90
CA ASP A 24 0.69 5.64 8.32
C ASP A 24 0.05 5.40 6.95
N ILE A 25 -1.19 4.91 6.99
CA ILE A 25 -1.97 4.54 5.83
C ILE A 25 -2.97 5.65 5.54
N HIS A 26 -3.01 6.12 4.30
CA HIS A 26 -4.06 7.02 3.82
C HIS A 26 -5.01 6.24 2.93
N THR A 27 -6.29 6.21 3.32
CA THR A 27 -7.33 5.52 2.58
C THR A 27 -8.05 6.49 1.65
N ILE A 28 -8.32 6.05 0.43
CA ILE A 28 -9.00 6.86 -0.59
C ILE A 28 -10.24 6.14 -1.09
N GLY A 29 -11.32 6.87 -1.29
CA GLY A 29 -12.59 6.36 -1.83
C GLY A 29 -12.57 6.21 -3.35
N ALA A 30 -11.54 5.56 -3.89
CA ALA A 30 -11.36 5.36 -5.34
C ALA A 30 -10.97 3.91 -5.62
N GLY A 31 -11.87 3.16 -6.25
CA GLY A 31 -11.65 1.75 -6.60
C GLY A 31 -12.58 1.29 -7.70
N GLY A 32 -12.52 0.00 -8.04
CA GLY A 32 -13.30 -0.58 -9.14
C GLY A 32 -14.82 -0.38 -9.01
N GLY A 33 -15.35 -0.38 -7.78
CA GLY A 33 -16.76 -0.16 -7.52
C GLY A 33 -17.15 1.32 -7.32
N SER A 34 -16.24 2.28 -7.50
CA SER A 34 -16.59 3.70 -7.38
C SER A 34 -17.60 4.08 -8.46
N ILE A 35 -18.71 4.68 -8.04
CA ILE A 35 -19.81 5.07 -8.92
C ILE A 35 -19.44 6.36 -9.65
N ALA A 36 -19.66 6.36 -10.96
CA ALA A 36 -19.58 7.52 -11.82
C ALA A 36 -20.98 8.16 -11.96
N SER A 37 -21.05 9.47 -11.78
CA SER A 37 -22.31 10.22 -11.87
C SER A 37 -22.07 11.65 -12.37
N ARG A 38 -23.12 12.29 -12.85
CA ARG A 38 -23.15 13.71 -13.12
C ARG A 38 -23.42 14.47 -11.82
N ASP A 39 -22.56 15.43 -11.48
CA ASP A 39 -22.76 16.28 -10.30
C ASP A 39 -23.82 17.37 -10.53
N SER A 40 -24.12 18.15 -9.49
CA SER A 40 -25.10 19.25 -9.57
C SER A 40 -24.68 20.40 -10.50
N GLY A 41 -23.37 20.54 -10.77
CA GLY A 41 -22.81 21.48 -11.74
C GLY A 41 -22.80 20.95 -13.18
N GLY A 42 -23.16 19.68 -13.36
CA GLY A 42 -23.18 19.01 -14.65
C GLY A 42 -21.86 18.37 -15.07
N ALA A 43 -20.85 18.34 -14.20
CA ALA A 43 -19.56 17.70 -14.46
C ALA A 43 -19.58 16.20 -14.12
N LEU A 44 -18.68 15.44 -14.75
CA LEU A 44 -18.47 14.03 -14.41
C LEU A 44 -17.71 13.90 -13.08
N GLN A 45 -18.29 13.16 -12.15
CA GLN A 45 -17.71 12.82 -10.86
C GLN A 45 -17.60 11.29 -10.71
N VAL A 46 -16.55 10.82 -10.03
CA VAL A 46 -16.37 9.39 -9.69
C VAL A 46 -16.08 9.24 -8.21
N GLY A 47 -16.90 8.47 -7.50
CA GLY A 47 -16.89 8.39 -6.04
C GLY A 47 -17.47 9.65 -5.37
N PRO A 48 -17.49 9.71 -4.02
CA PRO A 48 -16.98 8.71 -3.09
C PRO A 48 -17.92 7.51 -2.90
N ARG A 49 -19.16 7.57 -3.43
CA ARG A 49 -20.10 6.45 -3.38
C ARG A 49 -19.52 5.24 -4.11
N SER A 50 -19.77 4.06 -3.58
CA SER A 50 -19.39 2.80 -4.19
C SER A 50 -20.57 1.86 -4.29
N ALA A 51 -20.61 1.09 -5.38
CA ALA A 51 -21.55 0.00 -5.59
C ALA A 51 -21.22 -1.26 -4.76
N GLY A 52 -20.05 -1.28 -4.09
CA GLY A 52 -19.59 -2.43 -3.32
C GLY A 52 -19.40 -3.67 -4.21
N ALA A 53 -19.68 -4.85 -3.64
CA ALA A 53 -19.72 -6.11 -4.36
C ALA A 53 -21.15 -6.59 -4.68
N ASP A 54 -22.14 -6.12 -3.92
CA ASP A 54 -23.57 -6.43 -4.08
C ASP A 54 -24.38 -5.13 -3.87
N PRO A 55 -25.09 -4.62 -4.89
CA PRO A 55 -25.26 -5.20 -6.23
C PRO A 55 -24.00 -5.09 -7.11
N GLY A 56 -22.99 -4.33 -6.68
CA GLY A 56 -21.72 -4.19 -7.40
C GLY A 56 -21.82 -3.42 -8.73
N PRO A 57 -20.71 -3.38 -9.49
CA PRO A 57 -20.69 -2.91 -10.87
C PRO A 57 -21.82 -3.50 -11.73
N ALA A 58 -22.33 -2.75 -12.70
CA ALA A 58 -23.40 -3.23 -13.58
C ALA A 58 -22.99 -4.52 -14.32
N CYS A 59 -21.73 -4.59 -14.73
CA CYS A 59 -21.14 -5.77 -15.37
C CYS A 59 -21.13 -7.03 -14.50
N TYR A 60 -21.39 -6.97 -13.19
CA TYR A 60 -21.50 -8.17 -12.37
C TYR A 60 -22.86 -8.88 -12.54
N GLY A 61 -23.86 -8.21 -13.12
CA GLY A 61 -25.17 -8.80 -13.40
C GLY A 61 -26.01 -9.08 -12.15
N HIS A 62 -25.68 -8.48 -11.00
CA HIS A 62 -26.43 -8.63 -9.74
C HIS A 62 -27.48 -7.52 -9.51
N GLY A 63 -27.88 -6.82 -10.58
CA GLY A 63 -28.89 -5.74 -10.53
C GLY A 63 -28.31 -4.34 -10.36
N GLY A 64 -26.99 -4.18 -10.38
CA GLY A 64 -26.34 -2.87 -10.43
C GLY A 64 -26.67 -2.15 -11.74
N MET A 65 -26.98 -0.85 -11.68
CA MET A 65 -27.36 -0.04 -12.85
C MET A 65 -26.56 1.25 -13.01
N GLU A 66 -25.83 1.67 -11.97
CA GLU A 66 -24.99 2.86 -12.00
C GLU A 66 -23.64 2.51 -12.66
N ALA A 67 -23.12 3.39 -13.52
CA ALA A 67 -21.81 3.20 -14.13
C ALA A 67 -20.71 3.21 -13.06
N THR A 68 -19.78 2.26 -13.12
CA THR A 68 -18.63 2.20 -12.22
C THR A 68 -17.29 2.22 -12.98
N VAL A 69 -16.19 2.33 -12.22
CA VAL A 69 -14.83 2.22 -12.76
C VAL A 69 -14.59 0.85 -13.41
N THR A 70 -15.18 -0.22 -12.87
CA THR A 70 -15.06 -1.57 -13.47
C THR A 70 -15.80 -1.65 -14.79
N ASP A 71 -17.01 -1.06 -14.87
CA ASP A 71 -17.77 -1.00 -16.13
C ASP A 71 -17.01 -0.23 -17.20
N ALA A 72 -16.42 0.91 -16.85
CA ALA A 72 -15.59 1.70 -17.76
C ALA A 72 -14.36 0.91 -18.25
N ASN A 73 -13.66 0.20 -17.36
CA ASN A 73 -12.53 -0.65 -17.75
C ASN A 73 -12.95 -1.78 -18.70
N LEU A 74 -14.15 -2.36 -18.51
CA LEU A 74 -14.69 -3.38 -19.40
C LEU A 74 -15.07 -2.80 -20.78
N VAL A 75 -15.73 -1.64 -20.81
CA VAL A 75 -16.09 -0.93 -22.05
C VAL A 75 -14.85 -0.59 -22.89
N LEU A 76 -13.77 -0.16 -22.24
CA LEU A 76 -12.49 0.16 -22.87
C LEU A 76 -11.66 -1.08 -23.24
N GLY A 77 -12.15 -2.29 -22.98
CA GLY A 77 -11.45 -3.53 -23.28
C GLY A 77 -10.23 -3.79 -22.38
N ARG A 78 -10.05 -3.05 -21.29
CA ARG A 78 -8.93 -3.26 -20.35
C ARG A 78 -9.13 -4.54 -19.56
N LEU A 79 -10.37 -4.83 -19.16
CA LEU A 79 -10.77 -6.10 -18.55
C LEU A 79 -11.25 -7.13 -19.59
N SER A 80 -11.14 -8.40 -19.24
CA SER A 80 -11.61 -9.51 -20.08
C SER A 80 -13.14 -9.59 -20.09
N PRO A 81 -13.80 -9.68 -21.27
CA PRO A 81 -15.23 -9.95 -21.34
C PRO A 81 -15.58 -11.39 -20.95
N ARG A 82 -14.58 -12.29 -20.85
CA ARG A 82 -14.81 -13.68 -20.41
C ARG A 82 -15.15 -13.78 -18.92
N GLY A 83 -14.89 -12.73 -18.15
CA GLY A 83 -15.16 -12.70 -16.73
C GLY A 83 -13.94 -12.39 -15.87
N LEU A 84 -14.17 -12.19 -14.58
CA LEU A 84 -13.14 -12.12 -13.54
C LEU A 84 -12.85 -13.52 -12.98
N LEU A 85 -11.74 -13.66 -12.24
CA LEU A 85 -11.35 -14.92 -11.59
C LEU A 85 -11.24 -16.08 -12.59
N ASP A 86 -10.58 -15.82 -13.72
CA ASP A 86 -10.42 -16.75 -14.84
C ASP A 86 -11.78 -17.24 -15.42
N GLY A 87 -12.73 -16.32 -15.53
CA GLY A 87 -14.07 -16.57 -16.07
C GLY A 87 -15.06 -17.20 -15.08
N ARG A 88 -14.67 -17.42 -13.83
CA ARG A 88 -15.60 -17.93 -12.79
C ARG A 88 -16.68 -16.92 -12.41
N VAL A 89 -16.39 -15.64 -12.54
CA VAL A 89 -17.37 -14.56 -12.39
C VAL A 89 -17.62 -14.00 -13.79
N PRO A 90 -18.67 -14.46 -14.50
CA PRO A 90 -18.98 -13.93 -15.82
C PRO A 90 -19.30 -12.45 -15.72
N LEU A 91 -18.87 -11.68 -16.72
CA LEU A 91 -19.17 -10.25 -16.80
C LEU A 91 -20.18 -10.00 -17.91
N ASP A 92 -21.22 -9.23 -17.59
CA ASP A 92 -22.19 -8.74 -18.54
C ASP A 92 -21.66 -7.46 -19.20
N SER A 93 -21.11 -7.64 -20.41
CA SER A 93 -20.58 -6.52 -21.19
C SER A 93 -21.68 -5.58 -21.66
N ASP A 94 -22.90 -6.06 -21.88
CA ASP A 94 -24.01 -5.23 -22.36
C ASP A 94 -24.56 -4.36 -21.22
N ALA A 95 -24.68 -4.91 -20.01
CA ALA A 95 -25.02 -4.13 -18.82
C ALA A 95 -24.01 -3.01 -18.54
N ALA A 96 -22.71 -3.30 -18.69
CA ALA A 96 -21.65 -2.29 -18.57
C ALA A 96 -21.82 -1.16 -19.60
N ARG A 97 -22.05 -1.52 -20.87
CA ARG A 97 -22.28 -0.56 -21.95
C ARG A 97 -23.51 0.27 -21.70
N GLU A 98 -24.62 -0.34 -21.27
CA GLU A 98 -25.87 0.37 -20.97
C GLU A 98 -25.69 1.38 -19.84
N ALA A 99 -25.09 0.97 -18.71
CA ALA A 99 -24.86 1.84 -17.57
C ALA A 99 -23.97 3.05 -17.93
N VAL A 100 -22.87 2.81 -18.65
CA VAL A 100 -21.97 3.90 -19.09
C VAL A 100 -22.63 4.77 -20.16
N SER A 101 -23.42 4.21 -21.08
CA SER A 101 -24.12 4.98 -22.13
C SER A 101 -25.18 5.88 -21.53
N ARG A 102 -25.90 5.42 -20.49
CA ARG A 102 -26.88 6.22 -19.76
C ARG A 102 -26.25 7.48 -19.16
N LEU A 103 -25.11 7.32 -18.49
CA LEU A 103 -24.32 8.45 -17.99
C LEU A 103 -23.81 9.34 -19.13
N GLY A 104 -23.37 8.74 -20.24
CA GLY A 104 -22.94 9.48 -21.43
C GLY A 104 -24.05 10.35 -22.03
N HIS A 105 -25.28 9.84 -22.11
CA HIS A 105 -26.44 10.60 -22.55
C HIS A 105 -26.74 11.80 -21.64
N GLU A 106 -26.60 11.66 -20.32
CA GLU A 106 -26.77 12.75 -19.36
C GLU A 106 -25.71 13.85 -19.49
N LEU A 107 -24.51 13.48 -19.96
CA LEU A 107 -23.35 14.37 -20.13
C LEU A 107 -23.18 14.89 -21.57
N GLY A 108 -23.92 14.33 -22.53
CA GLY A 108 -23.74 14.63 -23.97
C GLY A 108 -22.46 14.05 -24.57
N LEU A 109 -21.99 12.90 -24.07
CA LEU A 109 -20.77 12.22 -24.49
C LEU A 109 -21.09 10.86 -25.11
N SER A 110 -20.22 10.37 -25.99
CA SER A 110 -20.28 8.98 -26.46
C SER A 110 -19.93 7.97 -25.36
N LEU A 111 -20.22 6.69 -25.60
CA LEU A 111 -19.88 5.59 -24.69
C LEU A 111 -18.37 5.58 -24.37
N GLU A 112 -17.52 5.63 -25.40
CA GLU A 112 -16.08 5.60 -25.27
C GLU A 112 -15.54 6.85 -24.55
N GLU A 113 -16.02 8.05 -24.89
CA GLU A 113 -15.62 9.29 -24.22
C GLU A 113 -16.01 9.28 -22.74
N THR A 114 -17.19 8.77 -22.42
CA THR A 114 -17.66 8.64 -21.04
C THR A 114 -16.79 7.66 -20.27
N ALA A 115 -16.52 6.47 -20.83
CA ALA A 115 -15.67 5.48 -20.18
C ALA A 115 -14.24 6.00 -19.96
N ARG A 116 -13.64 6.69 -20.95
CA ARG A 116 -12.33 7.36 -20.77
C ARG A 116 -12.40 8.42 -19.68
N GLY A 117 -13.46 9.23 -19.67
CA GLY A 117 -13.71 10.24 -18.64
C GLY A 117 -13.73 9.65 -17.23
N VAL A 118 -14.42 8.53 -17.04
CA VAL A 118 -14.48 7.83 -15.74
C VAL A 118 -13.08 7.41 -15.28
N ILE A 119 -12.28 6.82 -16.18
CA ILE A 119 -10.91 6.43 -15.86
C ILE A 119 -10.01 7.63 -15.55
N LYS A 120 -10.12 8.73 -16.31
CA LYS A 120 -9.36 9.96 -16.05
C LYS A 120 -9.69 10.55 -14.69
N VAL A 121 -10.97 10.65 -14.35
CA VAL A 121 -11.40 11.23 -13.07
C VAL A 121 -10.94 10.37 -11.90
N VAL A 122 -11.11 9.04 -11.97
CA VAL A 122 -10.64 8.16 -10.87
C VAL A 122 -9.12 8.19 -10.73
N ASN A 123 -8.37 8.21 -11.84
CA ASN A 123 -6.91 8.33 -11.79
C ASN A 123 -6.47 9.65 -11.19
N ALA A 124 -7.08 10.77 -11.58
CA ALA A 124 -6.79 12.08 -10.99
C ALA A 124 -7.11 12.12 -9.49
N ASN A 125 -8.18 11.45 -9.04
CA ASN A 125 -8.50 11.33 -7.61
C ASN A 125 -7.42 10.55 -6.86
N MET A 126 -6.99 9.40 -7.40
CA MET A 126 -5.91 8.58 -6.84
C MET A 126 -4.57 9.33 -6.82
N ALA A 127 -4.21 10.03 -7.90
CA ALA A 127 -2.98 10.81 -7.98
C ALA A 127 -2.95 11.97 -6.99
N ARG A 128 -4.06 12.69 -6.79
CA ARG A 128 -4.15 13.74 -5.74
C ARG A 128 -3.85 13.19 -4.35
N ALA A 129 -4.37 12.02 -4.03
CA ALA A 129 -4.08 11.40 -2.75
C ALA A 129 -2.65 10.88 -2.63
N LEU A 130 -2.08 10.34 -3.71
CA LEU A 130 -0.67 9.95 -3.73
C LEU A 130 0.26 11.17 -3.54
N ARG A 131 -0.09 12.35 -4.08
CA ARG A 131 0.66 13.60 -3.83
C ARG A 131 0.64 14.05 -2.37
N LEU A 132 -0.47 13.82 -1.66
CA LEU A 132 -0.60 14.11 -0.23
C LEU A 132 0.37 13.27 0.62
N VAL A 133 0.55 11.98 0.27
CA VAL A 133 1.44 11.07 1.03
C VAL A 133 2.90 11.09 0.57
N THR A 134 3.21 11.77 -0.54
CA THR A 134 4.57 11.88 -1.10
C THR A 134 5.08 13.32 -1.04
N ILE A 135 4.76 14.13 -2.05
CA ILE A 135 5.28 15.49 -2.28
C ILE A 135 4.99 16.39 -1.07
N GLN A 136 3.77 16.34 -0.53
CA GLN A 136 3.38 17.20 0.60
C GLN A 136 4.07 16.81 1.92
N ARG A 137 4.78 15.68 1.95
CA ARG A 137 5.60 15.21 3.06
C ARG A 137 7.10 15.30 2.77
N GLY A 138 7.48 16.06 1.74
CA GLY A 138 8.87 16.28 1.35
C GLY A 138 9.54 15.06 0.74
N VAL A 139 8.77 14.08 0.22
CA VAL A 139 9.31 12.91 -0.48
C VAL A 139 9.24 13.15 -1.98
N ASP A 140 10.39 13.07 -2.66
CA ASP A 140 10.46 13.13 -4.12
C ASP A 140 9.97 11.81 -4.74
N PRO A 141 8.90 11.81 -5.55
CA PRO A 141 8.41 10.61 -6.23
C PRO A 141 9.43 9.95 -7.18
N ASN A 142 10.42 10.70 -7.69
CA ASN A 142 11.45 10.17 -8.57
C ASN A 142 12.34 9.13 -7.87
N ASP A 143 12.48 9.23 -6.56
CA ASP A 143 13.28 8.31 -5.74
C ASP A 143 12.49 7.06 -5.31
N LEU A 144 11.24 6.92 -5.77
CA LEU A 144 10.33 5.85 -5.37
C LEU A 144 10.07 4.85 -6.50
N ALA A 145 9.52 3.70 -6.09
CA ALA A 145 8.85 2.77 -6.98
C ALA A 145 7.39 2.62 -6.52
N LEU A 146 6.46 2.57 -7.47
CA LEU A 146 5.04 2.35 -7.21
C LEU A 146 4.76 0.85 -7.15
N VAL A 147 4.50 0.30 -5.96
CA VAL A 147 4.04 -1.08 -5.81
C VAL A 147 2.54 -1.15 -6.09
N ALA A 148 2.16 -1.74 -7.21
CA ALA A 148 0.77 -1.84 -7.65
C ALA A 148 0.18 -3.20 -7.23
N PHE A 149 -0.77 -3.16 -6.30
CA PHE A 149 -1.45 -4.34 -5.77
C PHE A 149 -2.96 -4.11 -5.61
N GLY A 150 -3.67 -5.14 -5.16
CA GLY A 150 -5.11 -5.26 -5.29
C GLY A 150 -5.51 -5.67 -6.70
N GLY A 151 -6.76 -6.13 -6.86
CA GLY A 151 -7.21 -6.65 -8.16
C GLY A 151 -7.16 -5.61 -9.28
N ALA A 152 -7.44 -4.35 -8.97
CA ALA A 152 -7.48 -3.24 -9.93
C ALA A 152 -6.21 -2.38 -9.97
N GLY A 153 -5.32 -2.46 -8.98
CA GLY A 153 -4.16 -1.56 -8.88
C GLY A 153 -3.30 -1.55 -10.17
N PRO A 154 -2.91 -2.72 -10.69
CA PRO A 154 -2.11 -2.80 -11.92
C PRO A 154 -2.79 -2.27 -13.20
N LEU A 155 -4.11 -2.04 -13.22
CA LEU A 155 -4.80 -1.38 -14.34
C LEU A 155 -4.56 0.13 -14.38
N HIS A 156 -4.36 0.74 -13.20
CA HIS A 156 -4.24 2.18 -13.04
C HIS A 156 -2.79 2.63 -12.85
N ALA A 157 -1.90 1.71 -12.46
CA ALA A 157 -0.52 2.00 -12.12
C ALA A 157 0.28 2.75 -13.21
N PRO A 158 0.18 2.41 -14.51
CA PRO A 158 0.86 3.18 -15.56
C PRO A 158 0.53 4.68 -15.55
N ALA A 159 -0.77 5.01 -15.53
CA ALA A 159 -1.24 6.38 -15.52
C ALA A 159 -0.83 7.12 -14.24
N LEU A 160 -0.92 6.46 -13.08
CA LEU A 160 -0.55 7.05 -11.79
C LEU A 160 0.95 7.31 -11.70
N ALA A 161 1.78 6.37 -12.16
CA ALA A 161 3.23 6.52 -12.16
C ALA A 161 3.66 7.70 -13.04
N ARG A 162 3.09 7.81 -14.24
CA ARG A 162 3.32 8.93 -15.16
C ARG A 162 2.87 10.28 -14.57
N GLU A 163 1.67 10.36 -13.99
CA GLU A 163 1.13 11.59 -13.40
C GLU A 163 1.94 12.10 -12.19
N LEU A 164 2.66 11.20 -11.52
CA LEU A 164 3.49 11.48 -10.35
C LEU A 164 4.98 11.52 -10.67
N ALA A 165 5.39 11.27 -11.91
CA ALA A 165 6.79 11.10 -12.31
C ALA A 165 7.53 10.01 -11.50
N ILE A 166 6.84 8.91 -11.17
CA ILE A 166 7.46 7.74 -10.53
C ILE A 166 8.07 6.87 -11.64
N PRO A 167 9.40 6.62 -11.66
CA PRO A 167 10.06 6.00 -12.80
C PRO A 167 9.79 4.49 -12.92
N ARG A 168 9.40 3.85 -11.82
CA ARG A 168 9.30 2.39 -11.72
C ARG A 168 7.98 1.95 -11.11
N ILE A 169 7.36 0.94 -11.73
CA ILE A 169 6.19 0.24 -11.19
C ILE A 169 6.61 -1.20 -10.90
N VAL A 170 6.15 -1.72 -9.77
CA VAL A 170 6.37 -3.11 -9.35
C VAL A 170 5.02 -3.76 -9.16
N VAL A 171 4.72 -4.80 -9.94
CA VAL A 171 3.53 -5.64 -9.72
C VAL A 171 3.98 -6.96 -9.09
N PRO A 172 3.58 -7.28 -7.86
CA PRO A 172 3.89 -8.55 -7.23
C PRO A 172 3.36 -9.78 -7.98
N PRO A 173 3.83 -11.00 -7.68
CA PRO A 173 3.33 -12.22 -8.30
C PRO A 173 1.82 -12.45 -8.10
N ASN A 174 1.28 -11.98 -6.97
CA ASN A 174 -0.12 -12.14 -6.58
C ASN A 174 -0.66 -10.79 -6.07
N PRO A 175 -0.86 -9.80 -6.94
CA PRO A 175 -1.23 -8.45 -6.51
C PRO A 175 -2.62 -8.44 -5.88
N GLY A 176 -3.57 -9.23 -6.37
CA GLY A 176 -4.95 -9.27 -5.87
C GLY A 176 -5.07 -9.79 -4.44
N ILE A 177 -4.13 -10.61 -3.99
CA ILE A 177 -4.10 -11.19 -2.64
C ILE A 177 -2.88 -10.77 -1.80
N LEU A 178 -2.17 -9.71 -2.19
CA LEU A 178 -0.93 -9.29 -1.51
C LEU A 178 -1.11 -9.06 -0.01
N CYS A 179 -2.26 -8.54 0.43
CA CYS A 179 -2.55 -8.34 1.86
C CYS A 179 -2.58 -9.68 2.62
N ALA A 180 -3.11 -10.75 2.02
CA ALA A 180 -3.10 -12.07 2.63
C ALA A 180 -1.68 -12.66 2.67
N VAL A 181 -0.87 -12.40 1.65
CA VAL A 181 0.56 -12.75 1.67
C VAL A 181 1.28 -12.02 2.80
N GLY A 182 0.98 -10.73 3.02
CA GLY A 182 1.52 -9.93 4.13
C GLY A 182 1.31 -10.57 5.50
N LEU A 183 0.11 -11.09 5.77
CA LEU A 183 -0.22 -11.81 7.01
C LEU A 183 0.58 -13.11 7.19
N LEU A 184 1.08 -13.71 6.11
CA LEU A 184 1.89 -14.94 6.19
C LEU A 184 3.37 -14.65 6.42
N VAL A 185 3.83 -13.43 6.14
CA VAL A 185 5.25 -13.07 6.17
C VAL A 185 5.58 -12.01 7.22
N GLU A 186 4.61 -11.59 8.02
CA GLU A 186 4.84 -10.65 9.11
C GLU A 186 5.52 -11.31 10.32
N ASP A 187 6.36 -10.54 11.00
CA ASP A 187 6.82 -10.92 12.33
C ASP A 187 5.63 -10.89 13.31
N LEU A 188 5.58 -11.85 14.21
CA LEU A 188 4.71 -11.75 15.38
C LEU A 188 5.21 -10.59 16.24
N ARG A 189 4.36 -9.60 16.48
CA ARG A 189 4.72 -8.41 17.25
C ARG A 189 3.74 -8.19 18.40
N SER A 190 4.28 -7.96 19.59
CA SER A 190 3.53 -7.45 20.74
C SER A 190 4.24 -6.21 21.30
N ASP A 191 3.47 -5.15 21.51
CA ASP A 191 3.94 -3.91 22.12
C ASP A 191 3.35 -3.78 23.52
N GLU A 192 4.21 -3.84 24.53
CA GLU A 192 3.86 -3.67 25.93
C GLU A 192 4.24 -2.27 26.39
N VAL A 193 3.33 -1.59 27.10
CA VAL A 193 3.57 -0.22 27.60
C VAL A 193 3.24 -0.15 29.07
N ARG A 194 4.12 0.48 29.85
CA ARG A 194 3.87 0.82 31.25
C ARG A 194 4.15 2.29 31.49
N THR A 195 3.13 3.02 31.95
CA THR A 195 3.30 4.41 32.37
C THR A 195 4.10 4.46 33.67
N TRP A 196 5.12 5.32 33.69
CA TRP A 196 5.92 5.66 34.86
C TRP A 196 6.38 7.11 34.68
N LEU A 197 5.94 7.97 35.60
CA LEU A 197 6.23 9.40 35.53
C LEU A 197 7.28 9.76 36.57
N GLY A 198 8.44 10.23 36.12
CA GLY A 198 9.52 10.62 37.02
C GLY A 198 10.73 11.20 36.29
N PRO A 199 11.68 11.80 37.02
CA PRO A 199 12.87 12.40 36.43
C PRO A 199 13.80 11.33 35.84
N LEU A 200 14.52 11.68 34.78
CA LEU A 200 15.61 10.86 34.24
C LEU A 200 16.87 11.02 35.12
N GLU A 201 16.86 10.34 36.27
CA GLU A 201 17.92 10.40 37.28
C GLU A 201 18.46 9.01 37.66
N PRO A 202 19.66 8.91 38.27
CA PRO A 202 20.27 7.62 38.58
C PRO A 202 19.44 6.74 39.53
N ASP A 203 18.64 7.35 40.40
CA ASP A 203 17.76 6.68 41.38
C ASP A 203 16.54 6.01 40.72
N ALA A 204 16.12 6.48 39.55
CA ALA A 204 15.05 5.89 38.75
C ALA A 204 15.45 4.54 38.15
N LEU A 205 16.73 4.36 37.80
CA LEU A 205 17.20 3.23 37.00
C LEU A 205 16.84 1.85 37.59
N PRO A 206 17.01 1.57 38.89
CA PRO A 206 16.65 0.26 39.45
C PRO A 206 15.14 -0.04 39.33
N THR A 207 14.29 0.99 39.42
CA THR A 207 12.85 0.83 39.27
C THR A 207 12.47 0.57 37.82
N LEU A 208 13.09 1.29 36.88
CA LEU A 208 12.87 1.09 35.45
C LEU A 208 13.32 -0.31 35.00
N GLU A 209 14.48 -0.78 35.45
CA GLU A 209 14.98 -2.12 35.13
C GLU A 209 14.00 -3.19 35.61
N LYS A 210 13.52 -3.09 36.85
CA LYS A 210 12.49 -4.00 37.37
C LYS A 210 11.24 -4.00 36.49
N HIS A 211 10.79 -2.83 36.05
CA HIS A 211 9.61 -2.71 35.19
C HIS A 211 9.83 -3.27 33.79
N PHE A 212 11.03 -3.13 33.21
CA PHE A 212 11.38 -3.79 31.95
C PHE A 212 11.40 -5.30 32.10
N LEU A 213 11.99 -5.84 33.17
CA LEU A 213 11.96 -7.29 33.43
C LEU A 213 10.53 -7.83 33.57
N ASP A 214 9.62 -7.09 34.23
CA ASP A 214 8.19 -7.43 34.29
C ASP A 214 7.53 -7.45 32.89
N LEU A 215 7.87 -6.49 32.03
CA LEU A 215 7.37 -6.40 30.65
C LEU A 215 7.90 -7.56 29.80
N GLU A 216 9.19 -7.88 29.94
CA GLU A 216 9.87 -8.93 29.19
C GLU A 216 9.35 -10.32 29.55
N ALA A 217 9.10 -10.57 30.84
CA ALA A 217 8.50 -11.82 31.29
C ALA A 217 7.14 -12.05 30.61
N ARG A 218 6.25 -11.05 30.61
CA ARG A 218 4.95 -11.14 29.93
C ARG A 218 5.07 -11.34 28.43
N ALA A 219 6.00 -10.64 27.80
CA ALA A 219 6.20 -10.74 26.36
C ALA A 219 6.78 -12.11 25.96
N CYS A 220 7.70 -12.65 26.74
CA CYS A 220 8.23 -14.00 26.57
C CYS A 220 7.14 -15.06 26.76
N GLU A 221 6.28 -14.94 27.78
CA GLU A 221 5.13 -15.83 27.99
C GLU A 221 4.17 -15.81 26.79
N TRP A 222 3.94 -14.64 26.19
CA TRP A 222 3.15 -14.56 24.96
C TRP A 222 3.85 -15.26 23.79
N LEU A 223 5.14 -15.01 23.55
CA LEU A 223 5.92 -15.67 22.50
C LEU A 223 6.00 -17.20 22.67
N ASP A 224 5.99 -17.69 23.92
CA ASP A 224 5.88 -19.12 24.24
C ASP A 224 4.55 -19.70 23.77
N ARG A 225 3.43 -19.00 24.01
CA ARG A 225 2.09 -19.41 23.53
C ARG A 225 2.03 -19.44 22.00
N GLU A 226 2.68 -18.50 21.35
CA GLU A 226 2.83 -18.45 19.88
C GLU A 226 3.86 -19.44 19.33
N ARG A 227 4.54 -20.22 20.20
CA ARG A 227 5.52 -21.26 19.85
C ARG A 227 6.75 -20.74 19.07
N VAL A 228 7.18 -19.51 19.37
CA VAL A 228 8.40 -18.93 18.78
C VAL A 228 9.61 -19.40 19.58
N GLY A 229 10.65 -19.97 18.95
CA GLY A 229 11.85 -20.42 19.67
C GLY A 229 12.72 -19.23 20.14
N PRO A 230 13.46 -19.31 21.27
CA PRO A 230 14.25 -18.20 21.81
C PRO A 230 15.20 -17.53 20.81
N GLU A 231 15.80 -18.31 19.92
CA GLU A 231 16.72 -17.87 18.86
C GLU A 231 16.05 -17.00 17.77
N ARG A 232 14.72 -17.00 17.72
CA ARG A 232 13.89 -16.22 16.79
C ARG A 232 13.16 -15.06 17.47
N ARG A 233 13.47 -14.80 18.75
CA ARG A 233 12.88 -13.70 19.52
C ARG A 233 13.82 -12.51 19.51
N ARG A 234 13.25 -11.32 19.40
CA ARG A 234 13.95 -10.06 19.63
C ARG A 234 13.11 -9.19 20.53
N LEU A 235 13.70 -8.73 21.62
CA LEU A 235 13.09 -7.77 22.54
C LEU A 235 13.78 -6.42 22.33
N SER A 236 13.01 -5.34 22.32
CA SER A 236 13.52 -3.98 22.16
C SER A 236 12.87 -3.07 23.19
N ARG A 237 13.70 -2.48 24.05
CA ARG A 237 13.28 -1.54 25.10
C ARG A 237 13.36 -0.11 24.56
N CYS A 238 12.33 0.70 24.83
CA CYS A 238 12.32 2.14 24.56
C CYS A 238 11.73 2.89 25.76
N LEU A 239 12.06 4.18 25.87
CA LEU A 239 11.46 5.11 26.82
C LEU A 239 10.78 6.25 26.07
N ASP A 240 9.62 6.68 26.57
CA ASP A 240 9.02 7.94 26.18
C ASP A 240 9.57 9.04 27.08
N LEU A 241 10.34 9.94 26.49
CA LEU A 241 11.03 11.04 27.18
C LEU A 241 10.49 12.39 26.70
N ARG A 242 10.49 13.38 27.60
CA ARG A 242 10.15 14.77 27.28
C ARG A 242 10.88 15.73 28.22
N TYR A 243 10.97 17.00 27.86
CA TYR A 243 11.30 18.03 28.84
C TYR A 243 10.17 18.20 29.85
N GLU A 244 10.50 18.58 31.08
CA GLU A 244 9.49 18.92 32.07
C GLU A 244 8.62 20.10 31.58
N GLY A 245 7.30 19.99 31.74
CA GLY A 245 6.34 20.98 31.22
C GLY A 245 6.00 20.85 29.73
N GLN A 246 6.65 19.94 29.00
CA GLN A 246 6.31 19.63 27.61
C GLN A 246 5.09 18.70 27.51
N ASN A 247 4.27 18.88 26.47
CA ASN A 247 3.02 18.13 26.27
C ASN A 247 3.14 16.96 25.29
N TYR A 248 4.33 16.68 24.78
CA TYR A 248 4.58 15.60 23.83
C TYR A 248 5.90 14.89 24.14
N GLU A 249 5.92 13.60 23.87
CA GLU A 249 7.03 12.70 24.15
C GLU A 249 7.77 12.30 22.87
N LEU A 250 9.06 12.00 23.00
CA LEU A 250 9.87 11.33 22.00
C LEU A 250 10.21 9.91 22.47
N VAL A 251 10.07 8.94 21.57
CA VAL A 251 10.47 7.55 21.81
C VAL A 251 11.98 7.44 21.64
N VAL A 252 12.69 7.02 22.68
CA VAL A 252 14.14 6.87 22.70
C VAL A 252 14.50 5.42 22.99
N ASP A 253 15.27 4.81 22.09
CA ASP A 253 15.74 3.43 22.25
C ASP A 253 16.65 3.27 23.47
N VAL A 254 16.46 2.17 24.20
CA VAL A 254 17.29 1.77 25.34
C VAL A 254 18.03 0.48 25.00
N PRO A 255 19.22 0.55 24.39
CA PRO A 255 20.06 -0.62 24.19
C PRO A 255 20.34 -1.36 25.50
N ASP A 256 20.49 -2.68 25.45
CA ASP A 256 20.75 -3.53 26.63
C ASP A 256 22.00 -3.06 27.42
N GLU A 257 22.98 -2.50 26.71
CA GLU A 257 24.23 -1.96 27.23
C GLU A 257 24.04 -0.67 28.07
N VAL A 258 22.87 -0.03 27.98
CA VAL A 258 22.61 1.27 28.62
C VAL A 258 22.49 1.16 30.13
N TRP A 259 22.15 0.01 30.71
CA TRP A 259 21.98 -0.17 32.17
C TRP A 259 23.29 -0.27 32.98
N THR A 260 24.40 0.23 32.42
CA THR A 260 25.71 0.30 33.06
C THR A 260 26.03 1.71 33.55
N GLU A 261 27.18 1.93 34.19
CA GLU A 261 27.64 3.26 34.60
C GLU A 261 27.54 4.28 33.45
N GLY A 262 26.98 5.47 33.72
CA GLY A 262 26.72 6.50 32.71
C GLY A 262 25.40 6.36 31.93
N ALA A 263 24.50 5.46 32.35
CA ALA A 263 23.19 5.22 31.71
C ALA A 263 22.38 6.51 31.44
N VAL A 264 22.21 7.32 32.48
CA VAL A 264 21.44 8.58 32.44
C VAL A 264 21.98 9.52 31.37
N GLU A 265 23.29 9.71 31.34
CA GLU A 265 23.91 10.61 30.37
C GLU A 265 23.76 10.09 28.94
N ARG A 266 23.88 8.76 28.72
CA ARG A 266 23.62 8.17 27.40
C ARG A 266 22.17 8.37 26.94
N LEU A 267 21.20 8.13 27.82
CA LEU A 267 19.78 8.32 27.53
C LEU A 267 19.46 9.79 27.27
N ARG A 268 20.02 10.70 28.07
CA ARG A 268 19.91 12.14 27.86
C ARG A 268 20.47 12.53 26.49
N GLN A 269 21.67 12.09 26.14
CA GLN A 269 22.25 12.39 24.82
C GLN A 269 21.43 11.80 23.67
N ALA A 270 20.84 10.62 23.85
CA ALA A 270 19.96 10.02 22.86
C ALA A 270 18.67 10.85 22.68
N PHE A 271 18.07 11.32 23.78
CA PHE A 271 16.92 12.23 23.73
C PHE A 271 17.25 13.57 23.06
N LEU A 272 18.38 14.19 23.41
CA LEU A 272 18.80 15.46 22.80
C LEU A 272 18.98 15.30 21.28
N ARG A 273 19.60 14.21 20.83
CA ARG A 273 19.70 13.89 19.39
C ARG A 273 18.33 13.69 18.74
N ALA A 274 17.45 12.88 19.34
CA ALA A 274 16.11 12.66 18.82
C ALA A 274 15.30 13.96 18.71
N HIS A 275 15.48 14.89 19.66
CA HIS A 275 14.83 16.20 19.64
C HIS A 275 15.39 17.11 18.54
N GLU A 276 16.71 17.10 18.35
CA GLU A 276 17.38 17.82 17.25
C GLU A 276 16.91 17.29 15.88
N ASP A 277 16.85 15.97 15.72
CA ASP A 277 16.41 15.33 14.48
C ASP A 277 14.93 15.62 14.16
N ALA A 278 14.08 15.67 15.18
CA ALA A 278 12.64 15.92 15.03
C ALA A 278 12.29 17.40 14.84
N TYR A 279 13.00 18.31 15.53
CA TYR A 279 12.60 19.72 15.66
C TYR A 279 13.68 20.74 15.28
N GLY A 280 14.91 20.30 14.98
CA GLY A 280 16.04 21.15 14.59
C GLY A 280 16.67 21.94 15.74
N PHE A 281 16.40 21.58 17.00
CA PHE A 281 17.05 22.14 18.17
C PHE A 281 17.00 21.16 19.36
N SER A 282 17.79 21.41 20.39
CA SER A 282 17.78 20.66 21.67
C SER A 282 18.15 21.57 22.84
N ALA A 283 17.59 21.32 24.02
CA ALA A 283 17.75 22.13 25.23
C ALA A 283 18.51 21.35 26.31
N SER A 284 19.84 21.31 26.16
CA SER A 284 20.72 20.45 26.96
C SER A 284 20.70 20.67 28.49
N GLY A 285 20.21 21.82 28.96
CA GLY A 285 20.12 22.18 30.39
C GLY A 285 18.74 21.99 31.02
N GLU A 286 17.72 21.62 30.24
CA GLU A 286 16.36 21.43 30.75
C GLU A 286 16.18 20.03 31.37
N PRO A 287 15.42 19.89 32.45
CA PRO A 287 15.15 18.60 33.07
C PRO A 287 14.34 17.69 32.14
N ILE A 288 14.72 16.41 32.08
CA ILE A 288 14.06 15.39 31.27
C ILE A 288 13.22 14.51 32.19
N GLN A 289 11.98 14.27 31.77
CA GLN A 289 11.01 13.41 32.44
C GLN A 289 10.76 12.16 31.58
N ILE A 290 10.75 11.01 32.24
CA ILE A 290 10.27 9.75 31.68
C ILE A 290 8.75 9.70 31.87
N VAL A 291 8.02 9.27 30.85
CA VAL A 291 6.55 9.16 30.88
C VAL A 291 6.11 7.71 30.76
N ASN A 292 6.72 6.94 29.85
CA ASN A 292 6.40 5.53 29.64
C ASN A 292 7.65 4.69 29.40
N LEU A 293 7.56 3.43 29.81
CA LEU A 293 8.43 2.35 29.36
C LEU A 293 7.69 1.58 28.27
N ARG A 294 8.39 1.28 27.18
CA ARG A 294 7.87 0.49 26.07
C ARG A 294 8.77 -0.70 25.82
N LEU A 295 8.16 -1.87 25.63
CA LEU A 295 8.85 -3.06 25.18
C LEU A 295 8.16 -3.57 23.92
N THR A 296 8.89 -3.64 22.82
CA THR A 296 8.45 -4.35 21.62
C THR A 296 9.07 -5.73 21.62
N ALA A 297 8.23 -6.75 21.64
CA ALA A 297 8.63 -8.13 21.42
C ALA A 297 8.31 -8.55 19.99
N ARG A 298 9.32 -9.08 19.30
CA ARG A 298 9.20 -9.64 17.94
C ARG A 298 9.55 -11.11 17.95
N GLY A 299 8.76 -11.90 17.26
CA GLY A 299 9.04 -13.31 16.96
C GLY A 299 8.99 -13.52 15.47
N THR A 300 10.11 -13.92 14.87
CA THR A 300 10.15 -14.19 13.43
C THR A 300 9.65 -15.61 13.15
N PRO A 301 8.52 -15.79 12.44
CA PRO A 301 8.02 -17.12 12.11
C PRO A 301 8.91 -17.77 11.03
N ASP A 302 8.66 -19.05 10.76
CA ASP A 302 9.23 -19.72 9.60
C ASP A 302 8.59 -19.16 8.32
N LEU A 303 9.26 -18.17 7.74
CA LEU A 303 8.76 -17.47 6.55
C LEU A 303 8.73 -18.40 5.33
N PRO A 304 7.63 -18.42 4.56
CA PRO A 304 7.62 -19.10 3.28
C PRO A 304 8.65 -18.48 2.34
N ARG A 305 9.38 -19.32 1.60
CA ARG A 305 10.28 -18.84 0.56
C ARG A 305 9.50 -18.50 -0.70
N LEU A 306 9.79 -17.34 -1.29
CA LEU A 306 9.30 -17.01 -2.62
C LEU A 306 9.82 -18.03 -3.62
N ALA A 307 8.91 -18.57 -4.44
CA ALA A 307 9.28 -19.48 -5.50
C ALA A 307 10.18 -18.76 -6.53
N SER A 308 11.19 -19.46 -7.03
CA SER A 308 11.95 -19.00 -8.20
C SER A 308 11.26 -19.46 -9.47
N LEU A 309 11.15 -18.57 -10.45
CA LEU A 309 10.68 -18.90 -11.79
C LEU A 309 11.83 -19.47 -12.64
N PRO A 310 11.55 -20.42 -13.54
CA PRO A 310 12.54 -20.86 -14.52
C PRO A 310 12.90 -19.71 -15.47
N ALA A 311 14.16 -19.68 -15.90
CA ALA A 311 14.63 -18.69 -16.87
C ALA A 311 14.05 -18.96 -18.26
N GLY A 312 13.52 -17.92 -18.92
CA GLY A 312 12.90 -18.00 -20.24
C GLY A 312 13.51 -17.10 -21.32
N GLY A 313 14.53 -16.30 -20.99
CA GLY A 313 15.05 -15.26 -21.89
C GLY A 313 14.01 -14.14 -22.12
N ARG A 314 14.26 -13.27 -23.11
CA ARG A 314 13.41 -12.08 -23.34
C ARG A 314 12.07 -12.38 -24.01
N ASP A 315 11.97 -13.44 -24.79
CA ASP A 315 10.77 -13.73 -25.59
C ASP A 315 9.60 -14.21 -24.72
N ALA A 316 8.48 -13.48 -24.78
CA ALA A 316 7.24 -13.78 -24.07
C ALA A 316 6.15 -14.39 -24.97
N GLN A 317 6.43 -14.72 -26.24
CA GLN A 317 5.44 -15.24 -27.19
C GLN A 317 4.75 -16.52 -26.70
N ALA A 318 5.50 -17.39 -26.01
CA ALA A 318 4.96 -18.60 -25.40
C ALA A 318 3.94 -18.34 -24.30
N ALA A 319 3.74 -17.10 -23.83
CA ALA A 319 2.71 -16.72 -22.87
C ALA A 319 1.48 -16.06 -23.51
N VAL A 320 1.53 -15.71 -24.80
CA VAL A 320 0.38 -15.11 -25.51
C VAL A 320 -0.78 -16.13 -25.56
N LYS A 321 -1.97 -15.67 -25.17
CA LYS A 321 -3.23 -16.45 -25.18
C LYS A 321 -4.30 -15.86 -26.10
N GLY A 322 -4.04 -14.71 -26.72
CA GLY A 322 -4.94 -14.09 -27.69
C GLY A 322 -4.59 -12.64 -27.96
N SER A 323 -5.52 -11.93 -28.62
CA SER A 323 -5.48 -10.47 -28.75
C SER A 323 -6.80 -9.85 -28.28
N ARG A 324 -6.74 -8.57 -27.91
CA ARG A 324 -7.91 -7.76 -27.55
C ARG A 324 -7.69 -6.31 -27.95
N ALA A 325 -8.70 -5.69 -28.55
CA ALA A 325 -8.74 -4.24 -28.74
C ALA A 325 -8.87 -3.55 -27.37
N VAL A 326 -7.88 -2.74 -27.01
CA VAL A 326 -7.86 -1.96 -25.77
C VAL A 326 -7.77 -0.49 -26.12
N ASP A 327 -8.60 0.32 -25.46
CA ASP A 327 -8.59 1.77 -25.64
C ASP A 327 -7.55 2.43 -24.72
N PHE A 328 -6.54 3.03 -25.36
CA PHE A 328 -5.55 3.89 -24.72
C PHE A 328 -5.80 5.32 -25.16
N ASP A 329 -6.00 6.19 -24.18
CA ASP A 329 -6.28 7.60 -24.43
C ASP A 329 -5.15 8.29 -25.21
N ASP A 330 -3.90 8.03 -24.83
CA ASP A 330 -2.70 8.60 -25.47
C ASP A 330 -2.46 8.06 -26.89
N ALA A 331 -2.98 6.88 -27.22
CA ALA A 331 -2.89 6.31 -28.57
C ALA A 331 -4.04 6.78 -29.49
N GLY A 332 -4.93 7.65 -29.00
CA GLY A 332 -6.06 8.17 -29.76
C GLY A 332 -7.19 7.16 -29.99
N GLY A 333 -7.20 6.02 -29.29
CA GLY A 333 -8.30 5.06 -29.35
C GLY A 333 -7.91 3.60 -29.16
N ARG A 334 -8.70 2.71 -29.77
CA ARG A 334 -8.54 1.25 -29.65
C ARG A 334 -7.34 0.76 -30.45
N VAL A 335 -6.48 0.02 -29.77
CA VAL A 335 -5.31 -0.65 -30.35
C VAL A 335 -5.40 -2.14 -30.05
N GLU A 336 -5.14 -2.99 -31.06
CA GLU A 336 -5.03 -4.44 -30.85
C GLU A 336 -3.81 -4.75 -29.97
N CYS A 337 -4.04 -5.43 -28.86
CA CYS A 337 -3.01 -5.78 -27.88
C CYS A 337 -2.88 -7.30 -27.79
N HIS A 338 -1.66 -7.78 -27.60
CA HIS A 338 -1.48 -9.16 -27.14
C HIS A 338 -1.96 -9.30 -25.69
N VAL A 339 -2.69 -10.39 -25.44
CA VAL A 339 -3.10 -10.79 -24.10
C VAL A 339 -2.21 -11.95 -23.67
N TYR A 340 -1.48 -11.76 -22.58
CA TYR A 340 -0.55 -12.72 -22.00
C TYR A 340 -1.19 -13.41 -20.80
N GLU A 341 -0.96 -14.72 -20.69
CA GLU A 341 -1.30 -15.49 -19.50
C GLU A 341 -0.14 -15.40 -18.50
N ARG A 342 -0.39 -14.79 -17.33
CA ARG A 342 0.66 -14.54 -16.33
C ARG A 342 1.39 -15.81 -15.93
N ALA A 343 0.66 -16.91 -15.74
CA ALA A 343 1.22 -18.19 -15.31
C ALA A 343 2.19 -18.83 -16.32
N ARG A 344 2.18 -18.37 -17.59
CA ARG A 344 3.07 -18.87 -18.65
C ARG A 344 4.33 -18.01 -18.82
N LEU A 345 4.40 -16.85 -18.16
CA LEU A 345 5.58 -15.99 -18.22
C LEU A 345 6.71 -16.55 -17.35
N LEU A 346 7.94 -16.45 -17.88
CA LEU A 346 9.15 -16.96 -17.26
C LEU A 346 10.07 -15.82 -16.84
N ALA A 347 11.05 -16.11 -15.96
CA ALA A 347 12.03 -15.12 -15.54
C ALA A 347 12.83 -14.59 -16.74
N GLY A 348 12.93 -13.27 -16.84
CA GLY A 348 13.58 -12.55 -17.93
C GLY A 348 12.67 -12.19 -19.11
N ASN A 349 11.44 -12.71 -19.17
CA ASN A 349 10.50 -12.38 -20.25
C ASN A 349 10.18 -10.88 -20.26
N GLU A 350 10.11 -10.30 -21.46
CA GLU A 350 9.77 -8.91 -21.69
C GLU A 350 8.43 -8.80 -22.42
N VAL A 351 7.51 -8.04 -21.83
CA VAL A 351 6.25 -7.64 -22.47
C VAL A 351 6.38 -6.18 -22.85
N VAL A 352 6.51 -5.93 -24.15
CA VAL A 352 6.52 -4.57 -24.71
C VAL A 352 5.09 -4.16 -25.03
N GLY A 353 4.68 -3.00 -24.53
CA GLY A 353 3.34 -2.47 -24.72
C GLY A 353 3.09 -1.98 -26.15
N PRO A 354 1.82 -1.93 -26.60
CA PRO A 354 0.62 -2.15 -25.80
C PRO A 354 0.32 -3.65 -25.56
N GLY A 355 0.01 -4.01 -24.32
CA GLY A 355 -0.23 -5.38 -23.91
C GLY A 355 -1.07 -5.50 -22.64
N VAL A 356 -1.74 -6.63 -22.47
CA VAL A 356 -2.48 -6.96 -21.25
C VAL A 356 -1.94 -8.26 -20.67
N ILE A 357 -1.54 -8.25 -19.40
CA ILE A 357 -1.14 -9.46 -18.68
C ILE A 357 -2.29 -9.83 -17.73
N GLU A 358 -2.91 -10.98 -17.97
CA GLU A 358 -4.02 -11.47 -17.18
C GLU A 358 -3.55 -12.55 -16.23
N GLN A 359 -4.08 -12.51 -15.01
CA GLN A 359 -3.94 -13.53 -14.00
C GLN A 359 -5.27 -13.71 -13.29
N PHE A 360 -5.37 -14.78 -12.50
CA PHE A 360 -6.58 -15.12 -11.77
C PHE A 360 -7.11 -13.95 -10.91
N ASP A 361 -6.23 -13.24 -10.20
CA ASP A 361 -6.58 -12.26 -9.18
C ASP A 361 -6.47 -10.78 -9.63
N SER A 362 -6.00 -10.51 -10.86
CA SER A 362 -5.74 -9.15 -11.35
C SER A 362 -5.51 -9.08 -12.86
N THR A 363 -5.53 -7.86 -13.41
CA THR A 363 -5.13 -7.56 -14.79
C THR A 363 -4.11 -6.43 -14.76
N THR A 364 -2.96 -6.63 -15.40
CA THR A 364 -1.92 -5.60 -15.54
C THR A 364 -1.94 -5.04 -16.95
N LEU A 365 -2.02 -3.71 -17.06
CA LEU A 365 -1.95 -3.00 -18.32
C LEU A 365 -0.50 -2.59 -18.59
N VAL A 366 0.01 -2.86 -19.79
CA VAL A 366 1.29 -2.35 -20.27
C VAL A 366 0.97 -1.36 -21.40
N GLU A 367 1.12 -0.05 -21.12
CA GLU A 367 0.75 1.01 -22.07
C GLU A 367 1.70 1.05 -23.29
N PRO A 368 1.27 1.62 -24.43
CA PRO A 368 2.18 1.89 -25.55
C PRO A 368 3.46 2.59 -25.09
N GLY A 369 4.62 2.09 -25.53
CA GLY A 369 5.93 2.62 -25.14
C GLY A 369 6.47 2.12 -23.80
N GLN A 370 5.65 1.43 -22.98
CA GLN A 370 6.13 0.79 -21.76
C GLN A 370 6.70 -0.61 -22.02
N ARG A 371 7.52 -1.07 -21.08
CA ARG A 371 8.07 -2.42 -21.02
C ARG A 371 7.89 -2.98 -19.63
N ALA A 372 7.42 -4.23 -19.54
CA ALA A 372 7.37 -5.00 -18.30
C ALA A 372 8.35 -6.17 -18.39
N VAL A 373 9.22 -6.33 -17.39
CA VAL A 373 10.19 -7.43 -17.30
C VAL A 373 9.84 -8.31 -16.11
N VAL A 374 9.82 -9.62 -16.31
CA VAL A 374 9.59 -10.59 -15.24
C VAL A 374 10.90 -10.89 -14.51
N ASP A 375 10.95 -10.67 -13.20
CA ASP A 375 12.13 -11.03 -12.41
C ASP A 375 12.20 -12.54 -12.07
N GLY A 376 13.24 -12.94 -11.34
CA GLY A 376 13.45 -14.34 -10.93
C GLY A 376 12.39 -14.90 -9.96
N HIS A 377 11.55 -14.06 -9.36
CA HIS A 377 10.52 -14.42 -8.39
C HIS A 377 9.09 -14.16 -8.89
N GLY A 378 8.95 -13.69 -10.14
CA GLY A 378 7.65 -13.38 -10.72
C GLY A 378 7.10 -12.02 -10.32
N PHE A 379 7.93 -11.04 -9.99
CA PHE A 379 7.53 -9.63 -10.02
C PHE A 379 7.54 -9.12 -11.46
N LEU A 380 6.63 -8.21 -11.80
CA LEU A 380 6.75 -7.39 -13.00
C LEU A 380 7.44 -6.08 -12.63
N MET A 381 8.58 -5.84 -13.26
CA MET A 381 9.31 -4.59 -13.19
C MET A 381 8.98 -3.77 -14.43
N MET A 382 8.28 -2.66 -14.27
CA MET A 382 7.88 -1.80 -15.39
C MET A 382 8.49 -0.41 -15.27
N GLU A 383 8.85 0.16 -16.41
CA GLU A 383 9.26 1.57 -16.52
C GLU A 383 8.03 2.42 -16.83
N ALA A 384 7.90 3.57 -16.17
CA ALA A 384 6.91 4.58 -16.57
C ALA A 384 7.26 5.11 -17.96
N ALA A 385 6.23 5.35 -18.80
CA ALA A 385 6.39 5.87 -20.16
C ALA A 385 6.72 7.36 -20.18
#